data_AF-A0A960BCZ1-F1
#
_entry.id   AF-A0A960BCZ1-F1
#
_cell.length_a   1.000
_cell.length_b   1.000
_cell.length_c   1.000
_cell.angle_alpha   90.00
_cell.angle_beta   90.00
_cell.angle_gamma   90.00
#
_symmetry.space_group_name_H-M   'P 1'
#
loop_
_entity.id
_entity.type
_entity.pdbx_description
1 polymer ?
#
loop_
_entity_poly.entity_id
_entity_poly.type
_entity_poly.pdbx_seq_one_letter_code
_entity_poly.pdbx_strand_id
1 'polypeptide(L)'
;MAYFQDATQLIGRTPLVRINRLYGDSQAIVLAKLEFYNPANSVKDRIGVAIIDAAEASGELQPGGTIVEGTSGNTGIALAFVGAARGYKVVLTMPETMSKERRALLRAFGAELVLTPGPEGMKGAVSRAEQIAAETPGAILARQFANPANPDIHRRTTAEEIWADTDGAVDYVVAGVGTGGTITGVGQVLKERKPGVRIVAVEPAESPLLSGGQPGPHKIQGIG
;
A
#
# COMPACT_ATOMS: atom_id res chain seq x y z
N MET A 1 7.93 1.80 31.36
CA MET A 1 7.82 0.54 30.57
C MET A 1 7.75 0.92 29.10
N ALA A 2 8.49 0.26 28.22
CA ALA A 2 8.40 0.50 26.78
C ALA A 2 7.32 -0.40 26.17
N TYR A 3 6.28 0.19 25.60
CA TYR A 3 5.18 -0.52 24.93
C TYR A 3 4.58 0.38 23.83
N PHE A 4 3.97 -0.25 22.82
CA PHE A 4 3.24 0.45 21.77
C PHE A 4 1.83 0.79 22.26
N GLN A 5 1.33 1.98 21.90
CA GLN A 5 0.00 2.44 22.28
C GLN A 5 -1.10 1.70 21.52
N ASP A 6 -0.82 1.32 20.27
CA ASP A 6 -1.73 0.57 19.43
C ASP A 6 -0.96 -0.24 18.36
N ALA A 7 -1.66 -1.10 17.64
CA ALA A 7 -1.08 -2.00 16.66
C ALA A 7 -0.54 -1.29 15.41
N THR A 8 -0.95 -0.05 15.12
CA THR A 8 -0.43 0.71 13.96
C THR A 8 1.04 1.12 14.16
N GLN A 9 1.50 1.21 15.41
CA GLN A 9 2.91 1.49 15.73
C GLN A 9 3.85 0.29 15.47
N LEU A 10 3.29 -0.90 15.16
CA LEU A 10 4.04 -2.08 14.75
C LEU A 10 4.34 -2.10 13.24
N ILE A 11 3.82 -1.15 12.46
CA ILE A 11 4.00 -1.08 11.02
C ILE A 11 5.44 -0.72 10.67
N GLY A 12 6.00 -1.41 9.69
CA GLY A 12 7.37 -1.23 9.23
C GLY A 12 8.39 -2.08 9.97
N ARG A 13 9.68 -1.74 9.81
CA ARG A 13 10.82 -2.53 10.32
C ARG A 13 10.74 -4.02 9.95
N THR A 14 10.23 -4.30 8.75
CA THR A 14 10.11 -5.68 8.25
C THR A 14 11.50 -6.24 7.91
N PRO A 15 11.76 -7.53 8.07
CA PRO A 15 13.11 -8.07 7.88
C PRO A 15 13.49 -8.18 6.39
N LEU A 16 14.80 -8.22 6.14
CA LEU A 16 15.41 -8.76 4.93
C LEU A 16 15.78 -10.23 5.14
N VAL A 17 15.46 -11.08 4.16
CA VAL A 17 15.82 -12.50 4.18
C VAL A 17 16.46 -12.92 2.87
N ARG A 18 17.59 -13.63 2.95
CA ARG A 18 18.30 -14.15 1.77
C ARG A 18 17.51 -15.29 1.11
N ILE A 19 17.34 -15.19 -0.21
CA ILE A 19 16.84 -16.27 -1.04
C ILE A 19 18.03 -17.16 -1.45
N ASN A 20 18.12 -18.36 -0.87
CA ASN A 20 19.33 -19.20 -0.99
C ASN A 20 19.36 -20.11 -2.23
N ARG A 21 18.21 -20.65 -2.67
CA ARG A 21 18.18 -21.77 -3.63
C ARG A 21 17.66 -21.43 -5.03
N LEU A 22 17.01 -20.29 -5.22
CA LEU A 22 16.36 -19.97 -6.50
C LEU A 22 17.34 -19.55 -7.60
N TYR A 23 18.58 -19.21 -7.25
CA TYR A 23 19.51 -18.52 -8.16
C TYR A 23 20.79 -19.32 -8.49
N GLY A 24 20.78 -20.65 -8.31
CA GLY A 24 21.86 -21.55 -8.76
C GLY A 24 23.26 -21.08 -8.36
N ASP A 25 24.17 -21.02 -9.34
CA ASP A 25 25.57 -20.60 -9.16
C ASP A 25 25.78 -19.08 -9.16
N SER A 26 24.70 -18.28 -9.16
CA SER A 26 24.79 -16.83 -9.12
C SER A 26 25.51 -16.36 -7.85
N GLN A 27 26.49 -15.48 -8.04
CA GLN A 27 27.19 -14.82 -6.93
C GLN A 27 26.39 -13.64 -6.36
N ALA A 28 25.26 -13.27 -6.96
CA ALA A 28 24.43 -12.17 -6.48
C ALA A 28 23.74 -12.53 -5.16
N ILE A 29 23.79 -11.62 -4.20
CA ILE A 29 23.02 -11.73 -2.95
C ILE A 29 21.62 -11.18 -3.21
N VAL A 30 20.63 -12.06 -3.22
CA VAL A 30 19.22 -11.68 -3.38
C VAL A 30 18.52 -11.72 -2.03
N LEU A 31 18.05 -10.55 -1.58
CA LEU A 31 17.33 -10.37 -0.33
C LEU A 31 15.87 -10.01 -0.62
N ALA A 32 14.94 -10.62 0.10
CA ALA A 32 13.54 -10.28 0.07
C ALA A 32 13.18 -9.39 1.26
N LYS A 33 12.59 -8.21 1.00
CA LYS A 33 11.98 -7.35 2.02
C LYS A 33 10.58 -7.84 2.32
N LEU A 34 10.40 -8.41 3.51
CA LEU A 34 9.23 -9.23 3.83
C LEU A 34 8.06 -8.36 4.33
N GLU A 35 7.48 -7.56 3.43
CA GLU A 35 6.35 -6.67 3.73
C GLU A 35 5.06 -7.39 4.18
N PHE A 36 5.01 -8.72 4.04
CA PHE A 36 3.94 -9.53 4.62
C PHE A 36 4.05 -9.70 6.15
N TYR A 37 5.15 -9.26 6.78
CA TYR A 37 5.27 -9.21 8.24
C TYR A 37 4.69 -7.94 8.87
N ASN A 38 4.16 -7.00 8.07
CA ASN A 38 3.35 -5.93 8.64
C ASN A 38 2.06 -6.52 9.28
N PRO A 39 1.45 -5.85 10.27
CA PRO A 39 0.35 -6.43 11.08
C PRO A 39 -0.86 -6.95 10.31
N ALA A 40 -1.24 -6.31 9.21
CA ALA A 40 -2.32 -6.71 8.32
C ALA A 40 -1.81 -7.43 7.05
N ASN A 41 -0.57 -7.92 7.11
CA ASN A 41 0.10 -8.82 6.17
C ASN A 41 0.44 -8.23 4.80
N SER A 42 0.65 -6.90 4.70
CA SER A 42 1.05 -6.32 3.42
C SER A 42 1.82 -5.00 3.52
N VAL A 43 2.48 -4.62 2.41
CA VAL A 43 3.10 -3.29 2.24
C VAL A 43 2.10 -2.14 2.38
N LYS A 44 0.79 -2.40 2.17
CA LYS A 44 -0.22 -1.35 2.18
C LYS A 44 -0.50 -0.82 3.59
N ASP A 45 -0.12 -1.54 4.62
CA ASP A 45 -0.23 -1.10 6.01
C ASP A 45 0.52 0.22 6.21
N ARG A 46 1.71 0.35 5.59
CA ARG A 46 2.51 1.59 5.58
C ARG A 46 1.75 2.78 5.02
N ILE A 47 1.10 2.60 3.87
CA ILE A 47 0.37 3.72 3.24
C ILE A 47 -0.96 3.98 3.96
N GLY A 48 -1.59 2.93 4.50
CA GLY A 48 -2.80 3.06 5.29
C GLY A 48 -2.55 3.96 6.49
N VAL A 49 -1.51 3.68 7.29
CA VAL A 49 -1.19 4.53 8.43
C VAL A 49 -0.73 5.93 8.01
N ALA A 50 0.10 6.04 6.97
CA ALA A 50 0.64 7.34 6.55
C ALA A 50 -0.42 8.30 6.01
N ILE A 51 -1.42 7.79 5.28
CA ILE A 51 -2.53 8.60 4.79
C ILE A 51 -3.37 9.13 5.97
N ILE A 52 -3.61 8.30 6.97
CA ILE A 52 -4.37 8.70 8.17
C ILE A 52 -3.56 9.68 9.02
N ASP A 53 -2.27 9.42 9.27
CA ASP A 53 -1.38 10.34 9.97
C ASP A 53 -1.36 11.73 9.29
N ALA A 54 -1.30 11.77 7.95
CA ALA A 54 -1.28 13.01 7.20
C ALA A 54 -2.61 13.79 7.32
N ALA A 55 -3.74 13.09 7.27
CA ALA A 55 -5.07 13.70 7.40
C ALA A 55 -5.37 14.16 8.84
N GLU A 56 -4.90 13.43 9.84
CA GLU A 56 -4.93 13.85 11.25
C GLU A 56 -4.09 15.12 11.44
N ALA A 57 -2.87 15.14 10.90
CA ALA A 57 -1.95 16.27 11.03
C ALA A 57 -2.44 17.53 10.31
N SER A 58 -3.13 17.41 9.18
CA SER A 58 -3.74 18.56 8.47
C SER A 58 -5.05 19.03 9.10
N GLY A 59 -5.65 18.22 9.98
CA GLY A 59 -6.98 18.46 10.55
C GLY A 59 -8.14 18.12 9.61
N GLU A 60 -7.88 17.53 8.45
CA GLU A 60 -8.93 17.04 7.54
C GLU A 60 -9.72 15.89 8.15
N LEU A 61 -9.05 15.01 8.91
CA LEU A 61 -9.68 13.90 9.62
C LEU A 61 -9.73 14.21 11.12
N GLN A 62 -10.95 14.41 11.62
CA GLN A 62 -11.22 14.62 13.04
C GLN A 62 -11.40 13.29 13.77
N PRO A 63 -11.14 13.21 15.10
CA PRO A 63 -11.38 11.99 15.87
C PRO A 63 -12.78 11.40 15.65
N GLY A 64 -12.87 10.10 15.36
CA GLY A 64 -14.14 9.44 15.05
C GLY A 64 -14.71 9.73 13.65
N GLY A 65 -13.96 10.46 12.81
CA GLY A 65 -14.30 10.77 11.43
C GLY A 65 -14.34 9.54 10.50
N THR A 66 -14.58 9.80 9.21
CA THR A 66 -14.82 8.76 8.22
C THR A 66 -13.72 8.72 7.17
N ILE A 67 -13.21 7.52 6.92
CA ILE A 67 -12.25 7.23 5.85
C ILE A 67 -13.00 6.54 4.73
N VAL A 68 -12.86 7.04 3.51
CA VAL A 68 -13.50 6.47 2.32
C VAL A 68 -12.41 6.08 1.31
N GLU A 69 -12.55 4.92 0.65
CA GLU A 69 -11.66 4.52 -0.46
C GLU A 69 -12.36 3.52 -1.40
N GLY A 70 -12.14 3.69 -2.70
CA GLY A 70 -12.55 2.72 -3.72
C GLY A 70 -11.50 1.65 -3.93
N THR A 71 -11.57 0.57 -3.15
CA THR A 71 -10.60 -0.53 -3.25
C THR A 71 -11.13 -1.86 -2.71
N SER A 72 -10.73 -2.95 -3.36
CA SER A 72 -10.90 -4.32 -2.87
C SER A 72 -9.59 -4.99 -2.46
N GLY A 73 -8.47 -4.29 -2.66
CA GLY A 73 -7.12 -4.83 -2.47
C GLY A 73 -6.63 -4.69 -1.03
N ASN A 74 -5.31 -4.81 -0.88
CA ASN A 74 -4.64 -4.71 0.43
C ASN A 74 -4.76 -3.33 1.06
N THR A 75 -4.96 -2.27 0.27
CA THR A 75 -5.21 -0.91 0.80
C THR A 75 -6.48 -0.86 1.62
N GLY A 76 -7.54 -1.57 1.21
CA GLY A 76 -8.77 -1.64 1.99
C GLY A 76 -8.57 -2.35 3.32
N ILE A 77 -7.79 -3.42 3.35
CA ILE A 77 -7.43 -4.12 4.59
C ILE A 77 -6.65 -3.19 5.52
N ALA A 78 -5.63 -2.51 4.99
CA ALA A 78 -4.80 -1.58 5.76
C ALA A 78 -5.62 -0.43 6.38
N LEU A 79 -6.49 0.20 5.59
CA LEU A 79 -7.36 1.28 6.08
C LEU A 79 -8.37 0.78 7.11
N ALA A 80 -8.96 -0.40 6.89
CA ALA A 80 -9.89 -1.03 7.85
C ALA A 80 -9.18 -1.35 9.17
N PHE A 81 -7.96 -1.91 9.11
CA PHE A 81 -7.13 -2.18 10.29
C PHE A 81 -6.78 -0.88 11.05
N VAL A 82 -6.31 0.16 10.36
CA VAL A 82 -5.98 1.45 11.00
C VAL A 82 -7.23 2.10 11.60
N GLY A 83 -8.35 2.09 10.87
CA GLY A 83 -9.62 2.62 11.38
C GLY A 83 -10.12 1.89 12.62
N ALA A 84 -10.05 0.55 12.63
CA ALA A 84 -10.39 -0.25 13.80
C ALA A 84 -9.49 0.04 15.00
N ALA A 85 -8.18 0.17 14.78
CA ALA A 85 -7.21 0.42 15.85
C ALA A 85 -7.33 1.83 16.44
N ARG A 86 -7.69 2.83 15.62
CA ARG A 86 -7.71 4.26 16.01
C ARG A 86 -9.10 4.85 16.19
N GLY A 87 -10.16 4.08 15.98
CA GLY A 87 -11.54 4.49 16.21
C GLY A 87 -12.16 5.33 15.08
N TYR A 88 -11.76 5.11 13.82
CA TYR A 88 -12.38 5.74 12.65
C TYR A 88 -13.41 4.85 12.00
N LYS A 89 -14.42 5.47 11.38
CA LYS A 89 -15.32 4.77 10.46
C LYS A 89 -14.62 4.57 9.14
N VAL A 90 -14.74 3.38 8.56
CA VAL A 90 -14.13 3.06 7.26
C VAL A 90 -15.20 2.58 6.31
N VAL A 91 -15.36 3.28 5.18
CA VAL A 91 -16.27 2.92 4.10
C VAL A 91 -15.45 2.54 2.87
N LEU A 92 -15.62 1.29 2.43
CA LEU A 92 -14.92 0.76 1.26
C LEU A 92 -15.92 0.46 0.16
N THR A 93 -15.71 1.05 -1.02
CA THR A 93 -16.49 0.70 -2.20
C THR A 93 -15.73 -0.32 -3.05
N MET A 94 -16.44 -1.32 -3.57
CA MET A 94 -15.86 -2.35 -4.43
C MET A 94 -16.91 -3.02 -5.31
N PRO A 95 -16.51 -3.61 -6.46
CA PRO A 95 -17.43 -4.39 -7.28
C PRO A 95 -18.02 -5.58 -6.52
N GLU A 96 -19.29 -5.89 -6.75
CA GLU A 96 -19.96 -7.05 -6.13
C GLU A 96 -19.35 -8.42 -6.51
N THR A 97 -18.57 -8.44 -7.60
CA THR A 97 -17.79 -9.60 -8.08
C THR A 97 -16.62 -9.97 -7.17
N MET A 98 -16.28 -9.12 -6.19
CA MET A 98 -15.22 -9.42 -5.22
C MET A 98 -15.58 -10.62 -4.33
N SER A 99 -14.55 -11.40 -4.00
CA SER A 99 -14.73 -12.67 -3.30
C SER A 99 -15.41 -12.49 -1.94
N LYS A 100 -16.12 -13.53 -1.48
CA LYS A 100 -16.81 -13.51 -0.19
C LYS A 100 -15.81 -13.42 0.96
N GLU A 101 -14.65 -14.07 0.82
CA GLU A 101 -13.56 -14.11 1.78
C GLU A 101 -12.98 -12.71 2.01
N ARG A 102 -12.73 -11.95 0.92
CA ARG A 102 -12.24 -10.56 1.02
C ARG A 102 -13.25 -9.67 1.74
N ARG A 103 -14.54 -9.80 1.42
CA ARG A 103 -15.61 -9.03 2.08
C ARG A 103 -15.75 -9.40 3.55
N ALA A 104 -15.64 -10.69 3.89
CA ALA A 104 -15.70 -11.16 5.28
C ALA A 104 -14.55 -10.59 6.11
N LEU A 105 -13.33 -10.60 5.57
CA LEU A 105 -12.15 -10.04 6.25
C LEU A 105 -12.32 -8.54 6.55
N LEU A 106 -12.76 -7.75 5.56
CA LEU A 106 -12.93 -6.30 5.75
C LEU A 106 -14.03 -5.99 6.76
N ARG A 107 -15.14 -6.73 6.74
CA ARG A 107 -16.20 -6.61 7.76
C ARG A 107 -15.73 -7.04 9.15
N ALA A 108 -14.83 -8.01 9.25
CA ALA A 108 -14.25 -8.42 10.53
C ALA A 108 -13.42 -7.28 11.18
N PHE A 109 -12.82 -6.40 10.38
CA PHE A 109 -12.22 -5.15 10.85
C PHE A 109 -13.25 -4.01 11.08
N GLY A 110 -14.55 -4.26 10.90
CA GLY A 110 -15.60 -3.26 11.11
C GLY A 110 -15.79 -2.28 9.95
N ALA A 111 -15.20 -2.54 8.77
CA ALA A 111 -15.42 -1.69 7.60
C ALA A 111 -16.84 -1.86 7.04
N GLU A 112 -17.47 -0.73 6.71
CA GLU A 112 -18.69 -0.70 5.92
C GLU A 112 -18.36 -0.95 4.45
N LEU A 113 -19.06 -1.91 3.83
CA LEU A 113 -18.83 -2.27 2.43
C LEU A 113 -20.00 -1.81 1.57
N VAL A 114 -19.73 -0.92 0.62
CA VAL A 114 -20.69 -0.48 -0.39
C VAL A 114 -20.34 -1.17 -1.70
N LEU A 115 -21.21 -2.07 -2.15
CA LEU A 115 -20.99 -2.83 -3.38
C LEU A 115 -21.46 -2.02 -4.60
N THR A 116 -20.66 -2.01 -5.65
CA THR A 116 -21.00 -1.41 -6.95
C THR A 116 -21.25 -2.48 -8.01
N PRO A 117 -21.98 -2.17 -9.09
CA PRO A 117 -22.23 -3.12 -10.17
C PRO A 117 -20.94 -3.71 -10.75
N GLY A 118 -20.90 -5.02 -10.92
CA GLY A 118 -19.74 -5.73 -11.48
C GLY A 118 -19.22 -5.17 -12.82
N PRO A 119 -20.09 -4.85 -13.81
CA PRO A 119 -19.67 -4.32 -15.11
C PRO A 119 -18.93 -2.98 -15.07
N GLU A 120 -19.13 -2.16 -14.04
CA GLU A 120 -18.44 -0.88 -13.89
C GLU A 120 -17.01 -1.04 -13.35
N GLY A 121 -16.69 -2.24 -12.82
CA GLY A 121 -15.38 -2.58 -12.29
C GLY A 121 -14.89 -1.60 -11.22
N MET A 122 -13.57 -1.47 -11.11
CA MET A 122 -12.97 -0.54 -10.13
C MET A 122 -13.27 0.92 -10.41
N LYS A 123 -13.56 1.30 -11.66
CA LYS A 123 -13.94 2.68 -12.01
C LYS A 123 -15.26 3.08 -11.33
N GLY A 124 -16.25 2.19 -11.35
CA GLY A 124 -17.52 2.39 -10.63
C GLY A 124 -17.32 2.49 -9.12
N ALA A 125 -16.48 1.63 -8.55
CA ALA A 125 -16.13 1.69 -7.13
C ALA A 125 -15.49 3.04 -6.75
N VAL A 126 -14.49 3.51 -7.49
CA VAL A 126 -13.83 4.80 -7.25
C VAL A 126 -14.83 5.96 -7.32
N SER A 127 -15.66 6.01 -8.37
CA SER A 127 -16.71 7.02 -8.52
C SER A 127 -17.68 7.03 -7.33
N ARG A 128 -18.08 5.84 -6.86
CA ARG A 128 -18.97 5.74 -5.70
C ARG A 128 -18.28 6.20 -4.41
N ALA A 129 -16.99 5.93 -4.23
CA ALA A 129 -16.23 6.41 -3.07
C ALA A 129 -16.13 7.93 -3.05
N GLU A 130 -15.90 8.55 -4.21
CA GLU A 130 -15.88 10.00 -4.36
C GLU A 130 -17.23 10.64 -3.99
N GLN A 131 -18.34 10.05 -4.44
CA GLN A 131 -19.69 10.49 -4.07
C GLN A 131 -19.93 10.40 -2.56
N ILE A 132 -19.62 9.26 -1.94
CA ILE A 132 -19.79 9.06 -0.49
C ILE A 132 -18.97 10.08 0.29
N ALA A 133 -17.70 10.30 -0.10
CA ALA A 133 -16.85 11.27 0.56
C ALA A 133 -17.41 12.71 0.44
N ALA A 134 -17.97 13.07 -0.73
CA ALA A 134 -18.60 14.38 -0.92
C ALA A 134 -19.92 14.55 -0.13
N GLU A 135 -20.66 13.47 0.06
CA GLU A 135 -21.94 13.45 0.79
C GLU A 135 -21.77 13.31 2.31
N THR A 136 -20.58 12.96 2.79
CA THR A 136 -20.31 12.69 4.22
C THR A 136 -19.46 13.81 4.82
N PRO A 137 -20.04 14.72 5.62
CA PRO A 137 -19.29 15.80 6.25
C PRO A 137 -18.11 15.28 7.10
N GLY A 138 -16.92 15.83 6.88
CA GLY A 138 -15.71 15.42 7.59
C GLY A 138 -15.14 14.06 7.18
N ALA A 139 -15.62 13.47 6.09
CA ALA A 139 -14.99 12.30 5.49
C ALA A 139 -13.77 12.71 4.66
N ILE A 140 -12.73 11.86 4.71
CA ILE A 140 -11.60 11.96 3.79
C ILE A 140 -11.69 10.86 2.73
N LEU A 141 -11.16 11.15 1.55
CA LEU A 141 -10.91 10.14 0.52
C LEU A 141 -9.41 9.79 0.55
N ALA A 142 -9.06 8.52 0.79
CA ALA A 142 -7.66 8.14 0.99
C ALA A 142 -6.80 8.35 -0.26
N ARG A 143 -7.36 8.15 -1.46
CA ARG A 143 -6.76 8.45 -2.78
C ARG A 143 -5.39 7.82 -2.97
N GLN A 144 -5.25 6.51 -2.77
CA GLN A 144 -3.94 5.83 -2.72
C GLN A 144 -3.00 6.11 -3.91
N PHE A 145 -3.53 6.39 -5.10
CA PHE A 145 -2.74 6.67 -6.31
C PHE A 145 -2.24 8.12 -6.39
N ALA A 146 -2.91 9.07 -5.74
CA ALA A 146 -2.61 10.50 -5.82
C ALA A 146 -2.11 11.10 -4.50
N ASN A 147 -2.30 10.40 -3.38
CA ASN A 147 -1.97 10.92 -2.06
C ASN A 147 -0.44 10.97 -1.85
N PRO A 148 0.16 12.14 -1.58
CA PRO A 148 1.60 12.28 -1.42
C PRO A 148 2.16 11.52 -0.21
N ALA A 149 1.32 11.19 0.78
CA ALA A 149 1.72 10.38 1.93
C ALA A 149 2.14 8.96 1.53
N ASN A 150 1.63 8.43 0.41
CA ASN A 150 1.97 7.10 -0.09
C ASN A 150 3.47 6.99 -0.48
N PRO A 151 4.02 7.77 -1.44
CA PRO A 151 5.46 7.71 -1.69
C PRO A 151 6.28 8.22 -0.50
N ASP A 152 5.77 9.17 0.29
CA ASP A 152 6.50 9.76 1.42
C ASP A 152 6.83 8.76 2.54
N ILE A 153 5.88 7.90 2.93
CA ILE A 153 6.16 6.90 3.96
C ILE A 153 7.27 5.95 3.54
N HIS A 154 7.37 5.64 2.25
CA HIS A 154 8.43 4.81 1.72
C HIS A 154 9.79 5.51 1.70
N ARG A 155 9.84 6.85 1.57
CA ARG A 155 11.07 7.63 1.77
C ARG A 155 11.52 7.55 3.23
N ARG A 156 10.61 7.84 4.16
CA ARG A 156 10.93 7.96 5.59
C ARG A 156 11.16 6.62 6.30
N THR A 157 10.66 5.52 5.74
CA THR A 157 10.75 4.19 6.38
C THR A 157 11.37 3.15 5.47
N THR A 158 10.69 2.73 4.41
CA THR A 158 11.12 1.58 3.61
C THR A 158 12.52 1.75 3.02
N ALA A 159 12.86 2.95 2.53
CA ALA A 159 14.18 3.26 2.01
C ALA A 159 15.25 3.22 3.10
N GLU A 160 14.95 3.83 4.25
CA GLU A 160 15.84 3.89 5.41
C GLU A 160 16.12 2.49 5.97
N GLU A 161 15.10 1.66 6.07
CA GLU A 161 15.24 0.28 6.51
C GLU A 161 16.11 -0.51 5.53
N ILE A 162 15.85 -0.45 4.22
CA ILE A 162 16.69 -1.13 3.22
C ILE A 162 18.14 -0.65 3.29
N TRP A 163 18.36 0.66 3.45
CA TRP A 163 19.70 1.22 3.55
C TRP A 163 20.43 0.72 4.80
N ALA A 164 19.78 0.80 5.96
CA ALA A 164 20.35 0.37 7.23
C ALA A 164 20.58 -1.15 7.26
N ASP A 165 19.60 -1.95 6.86
CA ASP A 165 19.67 -3.42 6.89
C ASP A 165 20.70 -4.00 5.91
N THR A 166 21.16 -3.19 4.94
CA THR A 166 22.21 -3.58 3.98
C THR A 166 23.55 -2.88 4.23
N ASP A 167 23.68 -2.11 5.31
CA ASP A 167 24.86 -1.28 5.59
C ASP A 167 25.27 -0.40 4.38
N GLY A 168 24.27 0.10 3.63
CA GLY A 168 24.48 0.88 2.39
C GLY A 168 24.98 0.08 1.19
N ALA A 169 25.10 -1.24 1.30
CA ALA A 169 25.62 -2.10 0.24
C ALA A 169 24.61 -2.37 -0.90
N VAL A 170 23.33 -2.02 -0.74
CA VAL A 170 22.31 -2.24 -1.78
C VAL A 170 22.74 -1.68 -3.15
N ASP A 171 22.75 -2.55 -4.17
CA ASP A 171 23.09 -2.19 -5.56
C ASP A 171 21.85 -2.09 -6.45
N TYR A 172 20.86 -2.94 -6.20
CA TYR A 172 19.62 -3.03 -6.96
C TYR A 172 18.42 -3.10 -6.02
N VAL A 173 17.36 -2.36 -6.34
CA VAL A 173 16.03 -2.56 -5.75
C VAL A 173 15.06 -2.91 -6.88
N VAL A 174 14.41 -4.06 -6.74
CA VAL A 174 13.40 -4.55 -7.68
C VAL A 174 12.04 -4.49 -7.00
N ALA A 175 11.07 -3.79 -7.60
CA ALA A 175 9.75 -3.64 -7.03
C ALA A 175 8.65 -3.69 -8.10
N GLY A 176 7.62 -4.49 -7.82
CA GLY A 176 6.39 -4.48 -8.59
C GLY A 176 5.65 -3.15 -8.45
N VAL A 177 5.14 -2.61 -9.56
CA VAL A 177 4.49 -1.30 -9.60
C VAL A 177 2.97 -1.46 -9.61
N GLY A 178 2.34 -1.14 -8.47
CA GLY A 178 0.90 -0.87 -8.39
C GLY A 178 0.66 0.64 -8.35
N THR A 179 0.56 1.23 -7.16
CA THR A 179 0.42 2.69 -6.99
C THR A 179 1.70 3.48 -7.32
N GLY A 180 2.85 2.80 -7.49
CA GLY A 180 4.15 3.45 -7.68
C GLY A 180 4.80 4.03 -6.42
N GLY A 181 4.11 4.03 -5.27
CA GLY A 181 4.61 4.64 -4.03
C GLY A 181 5.95 4.06 -3.55
N THR A 182 6.04 2.73 -3.45
CA THR A 182 7.25 2.05 -2.95
C THR A 182 8.47 2.35 -3.82
N ILE A 183 8.36 2.15 -5.14
CA ILE A 183 9.49 2.37 -6.04
C ILE A 183 9.89 3.84 -6.11
N THR A 184 8.93 4.76 -6.01
CA THR A 184 9.18 6.20 -6.01
C THR A 184 9.91 6.63 -4.76
N GLY A 185 9.37 6.31 -3.57
CA GLY A 185 9.96 6.73 -2.30
C GLY A 185 11.33 6.10 -2.04
N VAL A 186 11.45 4.79 -2.27
CA VAL A 186 12.73 4.07 -2.14
C VAL A 186 13.74 4.57 -3.17
N GLY A 187 13.33 4.73 -4.43
CA GLY A 187 14.22 5.14 -5.49
C GLY A 187 14.78 6.55 -5.32
N GLN A 188 13.99 7.50 -4.82
CA GLN A 188 14.44 8.87 -4.56
C GLN A 188 15.52 8.89 -3.48
N VAL A 189 15.27 8.30 -2.31
CA VAL A 189 16.21 8.32 -1.19
C VAL A 189 17.49 7.54 -1.50
N LEU A 190 17.37 6.33 -2.06
CA LEU A 190 18.56 5.51 -2.31
C LEU A 190 19.48 6.10 -3.38
N LYS A 191 18.92 6.76 -4.40
CA LYS A 191 19.73 7.43 -5.44
C LYS A 191 20.49 8.64 -4.90
N GLU A 192 19.94 9.35 -3.92
CA GLU A 192 20.66 10.43 -3.23
C GLU A 192 21.85 9.90 -2.42
N ARG A 193 21.69 8.74 -1.78
CA ARG A 193 22.75 8.11 -0.96
C ARG A 193 23.83 7.40 -1.77
N LYS A 194 23.41 6.69 -2.82
CA LYS A 194 24.28 5.92 -3.71
C LYS A 194 23.83 6.14 -5.16
N PRO A 195 24.39 7.13 -5.87
CA PRO A 195 23.99 7.43 -7.25
C PRO A 195 24.07 6.24 -8.23
N GLY A 196 24.92 5.25 -7.93
CA GLY A 196 25.05 4.02 -8.71
C GLY A 196 23.95 2.99 -8.50
N VAL A 197 23.08 3.16 -7.49
CA VAL A 197 21.99 2.20 -7.20
C VAL A 197 21.01 2.14 -8.39
N ARG A 198 20.61 0.92 -8.75
CA ARG A 198 19.65 0.68 -9.82
C ARG A 198 18.27 0.38 -9.23
N ILE A 199 17.26 1.08 -9.74
CA ILE A 199 15.86 0.90 -9.34
C ILE A 199 15.13 0.29 -10.53
N VAL A 200 14.59 -0.91 -10.35
CA VAL A 200 13.98 -1.72 -11.41
C VAL A 200 12.50 -1.90 -11.13
N ALA A 201 11.67 -1.35 -12.02
CA ALA A 201 10.23 -1.54 -12.01
C ALA A 201 9.86 -2.89 -12.60
N VAL A 202 8.88 -3.56 -12.00
CA VAL A 202 8.28 -4.79 -12.54
C VAL A 202 6.80 -4.52 -12.82
N GLU A 203 6.36 -4.85 -14.03
CA GLU A 203 4.97 -4.77 -14.48
C GLU A 203 4.56 -6.08 -15.19
N PRO A 204 3.26 -6.37 -15.32
CA PRO A 204 2.79 -7.52 -16.09
C PRO A 204 3.09 -7.37 -17.58
N ALA A 205 3.53 -8.46 -18.22
CA ALA A 205 3.77 -8.46 -19.66
C ALA A 205 2.48 -8.27 -20.47
N GLU A 206 1.33 -8.64 -19.90
CA GLU A 206 0.01 -8.51 -20.49
C GLU A 206 -0.60 -7.09 -20.34
N SER A 207 -0.01 -6.23 -19.49
CA SER A 207 -0.41 -4.83 -19.29
C SER A 207 0.81 -3.90 -19.14
N PRO A 208 1.72 -3.82 -20.14
CA PRO A 208 3.04 -3.21 -19.97
C PRO A 208 3.02 -1.70 -20.27
N LEU A 209 2.27 -0.94 -19.47
CA LEU A 209 2.10 0.52 -19.63
C LEU A 209 3.41 1.30 -19.50
N LEU A 210 4.28 0.93 -18.56
CA LEU A 210 5.55 1.62 -18.33
C LEU A 210 6.54 1.39 -19.48
N SER A 211 6.40 0.26 -20.18
CA SER A 211 7.20 -0.11 -21.35
C SER A 211 6.57 0.36 -22.69
N GLY A 212 5.53 1.19 -22.65
CA GLY A 212 4.89 1.78 -23.84
C GLY A 212 3.85 0.91 -24.54
N GLY A 213 3.40 -0.17 -23.90
CA GLY A 213 2.30 -1.00 -24.38
C GLY A 213 0.91 -0.45 -24.05
N GLN A 214 -0.09 -1.32 -24.13
CA GLN A 214 -1.49 -1.01 -23.84
C GLN A 214 -1.96 -1.77 -22.59
N PRO A 215 -2.95 -1.25 -21.85
CA PRO A 215 -3.48 -1.95 -20.69
C PRO A 215 -4.19 -3.23 -21.11
N GLY A 216 -4.03 -4.30 -20.35
CA GLY A 216 -4.64 -5.60 -20.63
C GLY A 216 -4.94 -6.40 -19.36
N PRO A 217 -5.83 -7.41 -19.43
CA PRO A 217 -6.16 -8.23 -18.28
C PRO A 217 -4.99 -9.15 -17.89
N HIS A 218 -4.64 -9.20 -16.61
CA HIS A 218 -3.58 -10.06 -16.08
C HIS A 218 -3.96 -10.65 -14.70
N LYS A 219 -3.16 -11.61 -14.22
CA LYS A 219 -3.42 -12.34 -12.95
C LYS A 219 -2.53 -11.93 -11.79
N ILE A 220 -1.55 -11.05 -12.02
CA ILE A 220 -0.60 -10.59 -11.01
C ILE A 220 -1.24 -9.51 -10.13
N GLN A 221 -2.03 -9.93 -9.13
CA GLN A 221 -2.74 -8.99 -8.26
C GLN A 221 -1.78 -8.09 -7.47
N GLY A 222 -2.08 -6.79 -7.45
CA GLY A 222 -1.35 -5.78 -6.67
C GLY A 222 -0.40 -4.90 -7.48
N ILE A 223 -0.16 -5.23 -8.76
CA ILE A 223 0.62 -4.45 -9.74
C ILE A 223 -0.13 -4.37 -11.07
N GLY A 224 0.41 -3.65 -12.06
CA GLY A 224 -0.16 -3.51 -13.41
C GLY A 224 -1.29 -2.50 -13.50
#